data_AF-A0A6A4BS32-F1
#
_entry.id   AF-A0A6A4BS32-F1
#
_cell.length_a   1.000
_cell.length_b   1.000
_cell.length_c   1.000
_cell.angle_alpha   90.00
_cell.angle_beta   90.00
_cell.angle_gamma   90.00
#
_symmetry.space_group_name_H-M   'P 1'
#
loop_
_entity.id
_entity.type
_entity.pdbx_description
1 polymer ?
#
loop_
_entity_poly.entity_id
_entity_poly.type
_entity_poly.pdbx_seq_one_letter_code
_entity_poly.pdbx_strand_id
1 'polypeptide(L)'
;MSLLWVSGSVFLAFVAPNDAETLVTSSILPVPGYSVPTASKSRISTTRFLRTSAVVEDDDDAIDGDGEERAGLSVPIAEKAKALFSSSKVTPERLQKWHAEGKPADTVFARMRLDKEGNWLLYRPQFTDWLKYVDDLSATNPTKGTSAFSTLTAHYGDDALYKMIEDAVKYAGLKDLATKLQKELMQYWLTTAKVPDDVFHAMNLDKAKHTILRNPEFTAWAKYVDDFNAKYPEQPALMAPALRKHFSDDALFKMTDEVISGGGSKSVATKIQDELIDLWLSSKKTPDDALVELGLGRTVDTLMESPLFNTWLKYTTAYSTKYPQEKSTAIEALTRTFDDIKVVRMLQKAKTTDETRSIAKQLESAQL
;
A
#
# COMPACT_ATOMS: atom_id res chain seq x y z
N MET A 1 -39.15 7.39 40.77
CA MET A 1 -39.52 6.04 40.30
C MET A 1 -38.35 5.49 39.53
N SER A 2 -37.55 4.64 40.17
CA SER A 2 -36.39 3.97 39.60
C SER A 2 -36.83 2.62 39.05
N LEU A 3 -36.40 2.26 37.85
CA LEU A 3 -36.52 0.90 37.33
C LEU A 3 -35.14 0.46 36.80
N LEU A 4 -34.50 -0.37 37.63
CA LEU A 4 -33.43 -1.30 37.30
C LEU A 4 -33.98 -2.38 36.37
N TRP A 5 -33.23 -2.73 35.31
CA TRP A 5 -33.32 -4.07 34.73
C TRP A 5 -31.91 -4.64 34.55
N VAL A 6 -31.70 -5.75 35.26
CA VAL A 6 -30.57 -6.67 35.20
C VAL A 6 -30.98 -7.82 34.28
N SER A 7 -30.12 -8.21 33.35
CA SER A 7 -30.13 -9.50 32.63
C SER A 7 -28.73 -9.62 32.02
N GLY A 8 -27.89 -10.63 32.24
CA GLY A 8 -28.09 -12.01 32.70
C GLY A 8 -27.15 -12.85 31.83
N SER A 9 -25.95 -13.14 32.32
CA SER A 9 -24.90 -13.90 31.63
C SER A 9 -25.22 -15.39 31.57
N VAL A 10 -24.95 -16.05 30.43
CA VAL A 10 -24.84 -17.51 30.34
C VAL A 10 -23.41 -17.85 29.95
N PHE A 11 -22.68 -18.45 30.90
CA PHE A 11 -21.42 -19.14 30.68
C PHE A 11 -21.71 -20.60 30.32
N LEU A 12 -21.11 -21.09 29.24
CA LEU A 12 -20.93 -22.53 29.03
C LEU A 12 -19.43 -22.81 29.00
N ALA A 13 -18.97 -23.40 30.09
CA ALA A 13 -17.67 -24.05 30.20
C ALA A 13 -17.78 -25.47 29.62
N PHE A 14 -16.78 -25.88 28.84
CA PHE A 14 -16.50 -27.29 28.60
C PHE A 14 -15.01 -27.54 28.87
N VAL A 15 -14.76 -28.47 29.78
CA VAL A 15 -13.46 -29.01 30.18
C VAL A 15 -13.12 -30.19 29.25
N ALA A 16 -11.82 -30.30 28.94
CA ALA A 16 -11.17 -31.29 28.05
C ALA A 16 -11.33 -32.77 28.48
N PRO A 17 -10.84 -33.69 27.65
CA PRO A 17 -9.65 -34.44 28.09
C PRO A 17 -8.58 -34.66 27.00
N ASN A 18 -7.38 -34.99 27.51
CA ASN A 18 -6.09 -35.21 26.84
C ASN A 18 -5.97 -36.52 26.02
N ASP A 19 -4.93 -36.50 25.18
CA ASP A 19 -4.08 -37.57 24.63
C ASP A 19 -4.60 -38.48 23.50
N ALA A 20 -3.95 -38.36 22.33
CA ALA A 20 -3.31 -39.47 21.63
C ALA A 20 -2.45 -38.98 20.44
N GLU A 21 -1.21 -39.46 20.38
CA GLU A 21 -0.28 -39.37 19.25
C GLU A 21 -0.85 -40.06 17.99
N THR A 22 -0.50 -39.58 16.79
CA THR A 22 0.05 -40.41 15.68
C THR A 22 0.37 -39.60 14.41
N LEU A 23 1.66 -39.65 14.04
CA LEU A 23 2.26 -39.89 12.72
C LEU A 23 1.73 -39.19 11.45
N VAL A 24 2.57 -38.27 10.96
CA VAL A 24 3.15 -38.19 9.59
C VAL A 24 2.28 -38.69 8.43
N THR A 25 1.91 -37.75 7.54
CA THR A 25 2.05 -38.00 6.10
C THR A 25 2.39 -36.70 5.36
N SER A 26 3.61 -36.69 4.80
CA SER A 26 4.10 -35.71 3.85
C SER A 26 3.20 -35.68 2.61
N SER A 27 2.71 -34.50 2.21
CA SER A 27 2.18 -34.27 0.88
C SER A 27 2.94 -33.10 0.27
N ILE A 28 3.95 -33.47 -0.53
CA ILE A 28 4.67 -32.61 -1.44
C ILE A 28 3.69 -32.21 -2.55
N LEU A 29 3.44 -30.91 -2.72
CA LEU A 29 2.85 -30.38 -3.95
C LEU A 29 3.90 -29.54 -4.69
N PRO A 30 3.95 -29.60 -6.04
CA PRO A 30 5.05 -29.03 -6.82
C PRO A 30 4.84 -27.54 -7.10
N VAL A 31 5.95 -26.81 -7.09
CA VAL A 31 6.09 -25.42 -7.56
C VAL A 31 5.77 -25.34 -9.06
N PRO A 32 4.94 -24.41 -9.55
CA PRO A 32 4.84 -24.15 -10.98
C PRO A 32 5.99 -23.22 -11.41
N GLY A 33 6.85 -23.74 -12.27
CA GLY A 33 7.91 -22.99 -12.93
C GLY A 33 7.37 -21.97 -13.92
N TYR A 34 8.02 -20.80 -13.94
CA TYR A 34 7.84 -19.78 -14.96
C TYR A 34 8.42 -20.26 -16.30
N SER A 35 7.57 -20.34 -17.33
CA SER A 35 7.99 -20.52 -18.73
C SER A 35 7.54 -19.34 -19.58
N VAL A 36 8.52 -18.64 -20.15
CA VAL A 36 8.40 -17.56 -21.13
C VAL A 36 7.92 -18.13 -22.48
N PRO A 37 6.92 -17.56 -23.16
CA PRO A 37 6.59 -17.97 -24.51
C PRO A 37 7.42 -17.22 -25.55
N THR A 38 8.19 -17.98 -26.32
CA THR A 38 8.89 -17.56 -27.54
C THR A 38 7.89 -17.36 -28.68
N ALA A 39 8.15 -16.33 -29.50
CA ALA A 39 7.37 -15.98 -30.67
C ALA A 39 7.35 -17.08 -31.74
N SER A 40 6.18 -17.33 -32.33
CA SER A 40 6.05 -18.04 -33.61
C SER A 40 5.22 -17.20 -34.59
N LYS A 41 5.77 -17.03 -35.80
CA LYS A 41 5.17 -16.34 -36.95
C LYS A 41 4.22 -17.28 -37.69
N SER A 42 3.02 -16.81 -38.01
CA SER A 42 2.28 -17.27 -39.19
C SER A 42 1.44 -16.15 -39.82
N ARG A 43 1.85 -15.78 -41.04
CA ARG A 43 1.08 -15.30 -42.22
C ARG A 43 -0.34 -15.92 -42.31
N ILE A 44 -1.42 -15.39 -42.90
CA ILE A 44 -1.88 -14.29 -43.80
C ILE A 44 -3.44 -14.35 -43.63
N SER A 45 -4.25 -13.28 -43.61
CA SER A 45 -4.87 -12.71 -44.82
C SER A 45 -5.73 -11.47 -44.55
N THR A 46 -5.37 -10.42 -45.27
CA THR A 46 -6.13 -9.32 -45.87
C THR A 46 -7.63 -9.18 -45.58
N THR A 47 -8.04 -8.01 -45.07
CA THR A 47 -9.09 -7.21 -45.73
C THR A 47 -8.91 -5.70 -45.47
N ARG A 48 -8.81 -4.94 -46.58
CA ARG A 48 -9.04 -3.48 -46.76
C ARG A 48 -10.17 -2.95 -45.84
N PHE A 49 -10.14 -1.71 -45.34
CA PHE A 49 -10.44 -0.51 -46.12
C PHE A 49 -10.03 0.83 -45.42
N LEU A 50 -9.59 1.76 -46.27
CA LEU A 50 -9.61 3.24 -46.19
C LEU A 50 -8.71 3.99 -45.19
N ARG A 51 -7.54 4.37 -45.71
CA ARG A 51 -6.84 5.62 -45.36
C ARG A 51 -7.59 6.82 -45.95
N THR A 52 -7.73 7.89 -45.18
CA THR A 52 -7.76 9.26 -45.71
C THR A 52 -6.64 10.03 -45.04
N SER A 53 -5.51 10.13 -45.73
CA SER A 53 -4.43 11.05 -45.41
C SER A 53 -4.76 12.36 -46.11
N ALA A 54 -5.02 13.42 -45.35
CA ALA A 54 -4.89 14.79 -45.85
C ALA A 54 -3.68 15.38 -45.12
N VAL A 55 -2.57 15.41 -45.87
CA VAL A 55 -1.39 16.23 -45.57
C VAL A 55 -1.79 17.66 -45.85
N VAL A 56 -1.60 18.54 -44.86
CA VAL A 56 -1.29 19.94 -45.10
C VAL A 56 -0.09 20.23 -44.21
N GLU A 57 1.06 20.38 -44.86
CA GLU A 57 2.20 21.08 -44.32
C GLU A 57 1.83 22.57 -44.30
N ASP A 58 1.96 23.21 -43.15
CA ASP A 58 2.33 24.62 -43.06
C ASP A 58 3.07 24.78 -41.73
N ASP A 59 4.35 25.15 -41.86
CA ASP A 59 5.21 25.67 -40.80
C ASP A 59 4.60 26.97 -40.27
N ASP A 60 4.52 27.12 -38.95
CA ASP A 60 4.82 28.38 -38.27
C ASP A 60 4.90 28.20 -36.74
N ASP A 61 5.85 28.94 -36.17
CA ASP A 61 6.42 28.83 -34.84
C ASP A 61 5.49 29.05 -33.62
N ALA A 62 5.91 28.41 -32.53
CA ALA A 62 5.73 28.77 -31.11
C ALA A 62 4.39 28.45 -30.41
N ILE A 63 4.44 27.55 -29.42
CA ILE A 63 4.51 27.86 -27.98
C ILE A 63 4.42 26.52 -27.22
N ASP A 64 5.36 26.31 -26.29
CA ASP A 64 5.31 25.26 -25.26
C ASP A 64 3.96 25.32 -24.52
N GLY A 65 3.09 24.36 -24.81
CA GLY A 65 1.91 24.05 -24.02
C GLY A 65 2.07 22.63 -23.50
N ASP A 66 2.37 22.52 -22.20
CA ASP A 66 2.30 21.31 -21.39
C ASP A 66 1.09 20.46 -21.82
N GLY A 67 1.39 19.42 -22.60
CA GLY A 67 0.42 18.44 -23.04
C GLY A 67 0.06 17.59 -21.84
N GLU A 68 -1.00 17.98 -21.13
CA GLU A 68 -1.72 17.11 -20.22
C GLU A 68 -2.25 15.90 -21.01
N GLU A 69 -1.40 14.89 -21.23
CA GLU A 69 -1.76 13.55 -21.71
C GLU A 69 -2.55 12.83 -20.60
N ARG A 70 -3.73 13.37 -20.27
CA ARG A 70 -4.70 12.69 -19.41
C ARG A 70 -5.29 11.51 -20.18
N ALA A 71 -5.32 10.34 -19.55
CA ALA A 71 -6.03 9.18 -20.07
C ALA A 71 -7.48 9.61 -20.41
N GLY A 72 -7.85 9.48 -21.69
CA GLY A 72 -9.13 9.98 -22.18
C GLY A 72 -10.29 9.13 -21.70
N LEU A 73 -11.38 9.75 -21.25
CA LEU A 73 -12.65 9.06 -20.99
C LEU A 73 -13.06 8.23 -22.22
N SER A 74 -13.58 7.02 -21.98
CA SER A 74 -14.07 6.07 -23.00
C SER A 74 -15.44 6.48 -23.57
N VAL A 75 -15.61 7.77 -23.82
CA VAL A 75 -16.84 8.36 -24.34
C VAL A 75 -16.83 8.29 -25.88
N PRO A 76 -17.92 7.85 -26.53
CA PRO A 76 -18.02 7.81 -27.98
C PRO A 76 -17.69 9.16 -28.65
N ILE A 77 -17.04 9.14 -29.81
CA ILE A 77 -16.64 10.37 -30.56
C ILE A 77 -17.84 11.28 -30.83
N ALA A 78 -19.00 10.71 -31.17
CA ALA A 78 -20.23 11.47 -31.40
C ALA A 78 -20.72 12.20 -30.12
N GLU A 79 -20.46 11.63 -28.95
CA GLU A 79 -20.80 12.25 -27.66
C GLU A 79 -19.82 13.36 -27.28
N LYS A 80 -18.52 13.17 -27.57
CA LYS A 80 -17.52 14.24 -27.46
C LYS A 80 -17.88 15.43 -28.36
N ALA A 81 -18.29 15.18 -29.60
CA ALA A 81 -18.74 16.23 -30.51
C ALA A 81 -19.99 16.97 -29.98
N LYS A 82 -21.00 16.25 -29.48
CA LYS A 82 -22.20 16.89 -28.89
C LYS A 82 -21.89 17.73 -27.65
N ALA A 83 -20.89 17.37 -26.86
CA ALA A 83 -20.45 18.17 -25.71
C ALA A 83 -19.86 19.53 -26.14
N LEU A 84 -19.13 19.57 -27.25
CA LEU A 84 -18.52 20.79 -27.80
C LEU A 84 -19.55 21.83 -28.27
N PHE A 85 -20.73 21.39 -28.71
CA PHE A 85 -21.81 22.28 -29.18
C PHE A 85 -22.95 22.46 -28.16
N SER A 86 -22.92 21.73 -27.05
CA SER A 86 -23.90 21.87 -25.96
C SER A 86 -23.56 23.06 -25.06
N SER A 87 -24.58 23.83 -24.68
CA SER A 87 -24.48 24.81 -23.58
C SER A 87 -24.06 24.11 -22.28
N SER A 88 -23.09 24.69 -21.56
CA SER A 88 -22.66 24.21 -20.23
C SER A 88 -23.67 24.54 -19.13
N LYS A 89 -24.69 25.38 -19.40
CA LYS A 89 -25.82 25.59 -18.48
C LYS A 89 -26.68 24.33 -18.50
N VAL A 90 -26.49 23.52 -17.47
CA VAL A 90 -27.25 22.32 -17.20
C VAL A 90 -28.44 22.73 -16.35
N THR A 91 -29.66 22.47 -16.82
CA THR A 91 -30.87 22.70 -16.04
C THR A 91 -31.30 21.38 -15.36
N PRO A 92 -32.05 21.43 -14.24
CA PRO A 92 -32.55 20.23 -13.58
C PRO A 92 -33.34 19.29 -14.52
N GLU A 93 -34.12 19.85 -15.45
CA GLU A 93 -34.92 19.08 -16.41
C GLU A 93 -34.02 18.29 -17.37
N ARG A 94 -32.85 18.84 -17.73
CA ARG A 94 -31.88 18.17 -18.60
C ARG A 94 -31.20 16.99 -17.89
N LEU A 95 -30.87 17.13 -16.61
CA LEU A 95 -30.34 16.04 -15.79
C LEU A 95 -31.37 14.93 -15.61
N GLN A 96 -32.63 15.28 -15.32
CA GLN A 96 -33.73 14.31 -15.25
C GLN A 96 -33.92 13.55 -16.55
N LYS A 97 -33.86 14.25 -17.69
CA LYS A 97 -33.93 13.61 -19.01
C LYS A 97 -32.77 12.62 -19.21
N TRP A 98 -31.53 12.99 -18.89
CA TRP A 98 -30.39 12.07 -19.01
C TRP A 98 -30.48 10.89 -18.06
N HIS A 99 -31.02 11.10 -16.87
CA HIS A 99 -31.27 10.06 -15.88
C HIS A 99 -32.32 9.06 -16.36
N ALA A 100 -33.45 9.54 -16.90
CA ALA A 100 -34.48 8.70 -17.52
C ALA A 100 -33.96 7.92 -18.74
N GLU A 101 -33.03 8.51 -19.50
CA GLU A 101 -32.32 7.84 -20.60
C GLU A 101 -31.21 6.89 -20.13
N GLY A 102 -30.94 6.81 -18.82
CA GLY A 102 -29.92 5.95 -18.22
C GLY A 102 -28.50 6.27 -18.70
N LYS A 103 -28.18 7.55 -18.93
CA LYS A 103 -26.88 7.92 -19.50
C LYS A 103 -25.72 7.60 -18.54
N PRO A 104 -24.64 7.01 -19.06
CA PRO A 104 -23.43 6.79 -18.26
C PRO A 104 -22.86 8.08 -17.64
N ALA A 105 -22.27 7.94 -16.45
CA ALA A 105 -21.72 9.05 -15.68
C ALA A 105 -20.63 9.83 -16.45
N ASP A 106 -19.76 9.13 -17.17
CA ASP A 106 -18.67 9.69 -17.99
C ASP A 106 -19.20 10.55 -19.16
N THR A 107 -20.28 10.10 -19.79
CA THR A 107 -20.95 10.82 -20.88
C THR A 107 -21.56 12.11 -20.36
N VAL A 108 -22.20 12.07 -19.19
CA VAL A 108 -22.76 13.27 -18.56
C VAL A 108 -21.65 14.21 -18.10
N PHE A 109 -20.56 13.69 -17.52
CA PHE A 109 -19.39 14.47 -17.11
C PHE A 109 -18.82 15.29 -18.29
N ALA A 110 -18.60 14.64 -19.44
CA ALA A 110 -18.13 15.31 -20.66
C ALA A 110 -19.14 16.32 -21.22
N ARG A 111 -20.45 16.00 -21.22
CA ARG A 111 -21.50 16.92 -21.69
C ARG A 111 -21.63 18.17 -20.82
N MET A 112 -21.30 18.07 -19.55
CA MET A 112 -21.23 19.20 -18.61
C MET A 112 -19.91 19.97 -18.72
N ARG A 113 -18.99 19.53 -19.59
CA ARG A 113 -17.64 20.08 -19.81
C ARG A 113 -16.73 20.03 -18.58
N LEU A 114 -17.03 19.13 -17.65
CA LEU A 114 -16.24 18.95 -16.43
C LEU A 114 -14.86 18.35 -16.72
N ASP A 115 -14.71 17.63 -17.84
CA ASP A 115 -13.44 17.09 -18.35
C ASP A 115 -12.43 18.14 -18.82
N LYS A 116 -12.83 19.41 -18.86
CA LYS A 116 -11.98 20.55 -19.24
C LYS A 116 -11.58 21.43 -18.05
N GLU A 117 -12.07 21.11 -16.86
CA GLU A 117 -11.87 21.96 -15.69
C GLU A 117 -10.52 21.73 -14.99
N GLY A 118 -9.84 20.62 -15.28
CA GLY A 118 -8.55 20.28 -14.68
C GLY A 118 -8.62 20.34 -13.15
N ASN A 119 -7.68 21.06 -12.54
CA ASN A 119 -7.60 21.24 -11.08
C ASN A 119 -8.72 22.14 -10.50
N TRP A 120 -9.51 22.81 -11.35
CA TRP A 120 -10.61 23.67 -10.92
C TRP A 120 -11.94 22.94 -10.75
N LEU A 121 -11.98 21.64 -11.01
CA LEU A 121 -13.20 20.83 -10.99
C LEU A 121 -14.03 21.01 -9.71
N LEU A 122 -13.39 20.87 -8.54
CA LEU A 122 -14.07 20.92 -7.24
C LEU A 122 -14.65 22.31 -6.93
N TYR A 123 -14.21 23.36 -7.62
CA TYR A 123 -14.73 24.73 -7.46
C TYR A 123 -15.95 24.99 -8.36
N ARG A 124 -16.31 24.06 -9.25
CA ARG A 124 -17.44 24.23 -10.17
C ARG A 124 -18.73 23.77 -9.50
N PRO A 125 -19.78 24.60 -9.42
CA PRO A 125 -21.07 24.17 -8.88
C PRO A 125 -21.69 23.01 -9.70
N GLN A 126 -21.39 22.96 -11.01
CA GLN A 126 -21.83 21.87 -11.88
C GLN A 126 -21.25 20.51 -11.45
N PHE A 127 -20.11 20.47 -10.74
CA PHE A 127 -19.53 19.23 -10.25
C PHE A 127 -20.41 18.60 -9.17
N THR A 128 -21.00 19.38 -8.27
CA THR A 128 -21.93 18.85 -7.25
C THR A 128 -23.24 18.36 -7.87
N ASP A 129 -23.71 19.02 -8.93
CA ASP A 129 -24.87 18.54 -9.70
C ASP A 129 -24.58 17.20 -10.37
N TRP A 130 -23.36 17.03 -10.89
CA TRP A 130 -22.93 15.76 -11.47
C TRP A 130 -22.77 14.66 -10.42
N LEU A 131 -22.19 14.94 -9.25
CA LEU A 131 -22.11 13.96 -8.16
C LEU A 131 -23.49 13.46 -7.76
N LYS A 132 -24.46 14.37 -7.60
CA LYS A 132 -25.85 14.02 -7.32
C LYS A 132 -26.47 13.15 -8.42
N TYR A 133 -26.19 13.48 -9.69
CA TYR A 133 -26.63 12.66 -10.82
C TYR A 133 -26.09 11.22 -10.74
N VAL A 134 -24.82 11.05 -10.37
CA VAL A 134 -24.20 9.73 -10.23
C VAL A 134 -24.80 8.94 -9.06
N ASP A 135 -25.08 9.61 -7.94
CA ASP A 135 -25.78 9.01 -6.79
C ASP A 135 -27.18 8.51 -7.19
N ASP A 136 -27.96 9.36 -7.89
CA ASP A 136 -29.31 9.03 -8.38
C ASP A 136 -29.28 7.87 -9.40
N LEU A 137 -28.24 7.80 -10.25
CA LEU A 137 -28.04 6.71 -11.20
C LEU A 137 -27.70 5.39 -10.49
N SER A 138 -26.85 5.45 -9.47
CA SER A 138 -26.42 4.29 -8.69
C SER A 138 -27.57 3.72 -7.84
N ALA A 139 -28.42 4.57 -7.29
CA ALA A 139 -29.61 4.15 -6.53
C ALA A 139 -30.65 3.43 -7.41
N THR A 140 -30.79 3.84 -8.67
CA THR A 140 -31.77 3.25 -9.60
C THR A 140 -31.27 2.02 -10.34
N ASN A 141 -29.95 1.85 -10.45
CA ASN A 141 -29.34 0.68 -11.09
C ASN A 141 -28.18 0.10 -10.24
N PRO A 142 -28.47 -0.57 -9.11
CA PRO A 142 -27.43 -1.08 -8.20
C PRO A 142 -26.46 -2.06 -8.86
N THR A 143 -26.92 -2.86 -9.83
CA THR A 143 -26.09 -3.80 -10.60
C THR A 143 -25.16 -3.13 -11.61
N LYS A 144 -25.40 -1.86 -11.95
CA LYS A 144 -24.54 -1.01 -12.79
C LYS A 144 -23.89 0.13 -12.00
N GLY A 145 -23.94 0.07 -10.65
CA GLY A 145 -23.53 1.12 -9.73
C GLY A 145 -22.20 1.73 -10.16
N THR A 146 -22.28 2.86 -10.86
CA THR A 146 -21.11 3.51 -11.44
C THR A 146 -20.65 4.49 -10.39
N SER A 147 -19.63 4.12 -9.62
CA SER A 147 -19.00 5.07 -8.70
C SER A 147 -18.52 6.29 -9.47
N ALA A 148 -18.76 7.49 -8.94
CA ALA A 148 -18.18 8.73 -9.50
C ALA A 148 -16.66 8.59 -9.68
N PHE A 149 -16.01 7.89 -8.74
CA PHE A 149 -14.58 7.63 -8.79
C PHE A 149 -14.15 6.78 -9.97
N SER A 150 -14.99 5.91 -10.52
CA SER A 150 -14.64 5.20 -11.76
C SER A 150 -14.46 6.16 -12.94
N THR A 151 -15.25 7.23 -13.00
CA THR A 151 -15.08 8.29 -14.02
C THR A 151 -13.88 9.18 -13.69
N LEU A 152 -13.75 9.59 -12.42
CA LEU A 152 -12.70 10.53 -12.00
C LEU A 152 -11.30 9.91 -12.09
N THR A 153 -11.09 8.67 -11.64
CA THR A 153 -9.78 8.02 -11.70
C THR A 153 -9.42 7.65 -13.14
N ALA A 154 -10.39 7.32 -13.99
CA ALA A 154 -10.16 7.11 -15.41
C ALA A 154 -9.71 8.39 -16.13
N HIS A 155 -10.17 9.57 -15.68
CA HIS A 155 -9.83 10.84 -16.30
C HIS A 155 -8.54 11.47 -15.74
N TYR A 156 -8.36 11.44 -14.42
CA TYR A 156 -7.26 12.13 -13.75
C TYR A 156 -6.10 11.20 -13.38
N GLY A 157 -6.34 9.90 -13.23
CA GLY A 157 -5.44 9.02 -12.47
C GLY A 157 -5.69 9.11 -10.96
N ASP A 158 -5.28 8.09 -10.23
CA ASP A 158 -5.50 7.99 -8.78
C ASP A 158 -4.68 9.03 -7.98
N ASP A 159 -3.42 9.24 -8.37
CA ASP A 159 -2.47 10.14 -7.72
C ASP A 159 -2.84 11.62 -7.88
N ALA A 160 -3.14 12.04 -9.12
CA ALA A 160 -3.54 13.42 -9.39
C ALA A 160 -4.91 13.75 -8.80
N LEU A 161 -5.85 12.78 -8.83
CA LEU A 161 -7.16 12.95 -8.19
C LEU A 161 -7.03 13.08 -6.68
N TYR A 162 -6.23 12.21 -6.05
CA TYR A 162 -5.99 12.27 -4.60
C TYR A 162 -5.40 13.63 -4.21
N LYS A 163 -4.38 14.10 -4.94
CA LYS A 163 -3.74 15.40 -4.71
C LYS A 163 -4.73 16.56 -4.81
N MET A 164 -5.62 16.53 -5.80
CA MET A 164 -6.65 17.56 -6.01
C MET A 164 -7.65 17.62 -4.84
N ILE A 165 -8.07 16.45 -4.34
CA ILE A 165 -8.97 16.36 -3.17
C ILE A 165 -8.24 16.84 -1.91
N GLU A 166 -7.00 16.38 -1.68
CA GLU A 166 -6.17 16.76 -0.53
C GLU A 166 -5.95 18.29 -0.47
N ASP A 167 -5.67 18.93 -1.60
CA ASP A 167 -5.52 20.39 -1.64
C ASP A 167 -6.83 21.12 -1.37
N ALA A 168 -7.96 20.58 -1.84
CA ALA A 168 -9.27 21.17 -1.59
C ALA A 168 -9.65 21.18 -0.09
N VAL A 169 -9.16 20.22 0.71
CA VAL A 169 -9.37 20.19 2.17
C VAL A 169 -8.84 21.46 2.86
N LYS A 170 -7.83 22.13 2.28
CA LYS A 170 -7.21 23.35 2.83
C LYS A 170 -8.08 24.59 2.67
N TYR A 171 -9.10 24.54 1.81
CA TYR A 171 -10.00 25.67 1.55
C TYR A 171 -11.31 25.49 2.34
N ALA A 172 -11.62 26.42 3.24
CA ALA A 172 -12.77 26.32 4.15
C ALA A 172 -14.11 26.04 3.43
N GLY A 173 -14.34 26.65 2.25
CA GLY A 173 -15.57 26.43 1.47
C GLY A 173 -15.67 25.07 0.77
N LEU A 174 -14.57 24.33 0.65
CA LEU A 174 -14.53 23.00 0.02
C LEU A 174 -14.21 21.87 1.00
N LYS A 175 -13.81 22.20 2.24
CA LYS A 175 -13.32 21.23 3.22
C LYS A 175 -14.27 20.06 3.44
N ASP A 176 -15.56 20.33 3.60
CA ASP A 176 -16.55 19.28 3.87
C ASP A 176 -16.75 18.36 2.65
N LEU A 177 -16.83 18.95 1.45
CA LEU A 177 -16.92 18.19 0.20
C LEU A 177 -15.66 17.36 -0.02
N ALA A 178 -14.48 17.95 0.14
CA ALA A 178 -13.20 17.29 -0.06
C ALA A 178 -13.00 16.14 0.94
N THR A 179 -13.33 16.35 2.21
CA THR A 179 -13.27 15.29 3.24
C THR A 179 -14.22 14.14 2.91
N LYS A 180 -15.44 14.44 2.43
CA LYS A 180 -16.39 13.43 1.95
C LYS A 180 -15.80 12.65 0.78
N LEU A 181 -15.26 13.34 -0.24
CA LEU A 181 -14.68 12.71 -1.42
C LEU A 181 -13.45 11.86 -1.09
N GLN A 182 -12.57 12.31 -0.19
CA GLN A 182 -11.42 11.52 0.25
C GLN A 182 -11.87 10.21 0.90
N LYS A 183 -12.87 10.25 1.78
CA LYS A 183 -13.44 9.04 2.40
C LYS A 183 -14.04 8.10 1.36
N GLU A 184 -14.81 8.62 0.41
CA GLU A 184 -15.45 7.81 -0.63
C GLU A 184 -14.44 7.24 -1.63
N LEU A 185 -13.36 7.96 -1.94
CA LEU A 185 -12.25 7.45 -2.76
C LEU A 185 -11.57 6.26 -2.09
N MET A 186 -11.27 6.35 -0.79
CA MET A 186 -10.70 5.23 -0.02
C MET A 186 -11.63 4.01 -0.03
N GLN A 187 -12.95 4.21 0.09
CA GLN A 187 -13.93 3.12 -0.02
C GLN A 187 -14.03 2.55 -1.43
N TYR A 188 -13.90 3.40 -2.45
CA TYR A 188 -13.86 2.96 -3.84
C TYR A 188 -12.63 2.08 -4.12
N TRP A 189 -11.44 2.49 -3.69
CA TRP A 189 -10.23 1.67 -3.77
C TRP A 189 -10.41 0.32 -3.05
N LEU A 190 -11.01 0.33 -1.85
CA LEU A 190 -11.27 -0.90 -1.10
C LEU A 190 -12.34 -1.80 -1.75
N THR A 191 -13.33 -1.24 -2.46
CA THR A 191 -14.37 -2.04 -3.15
C THR A 191 -13.91 -2.59 -4.49
N THR A 192 -12.99 -1.91 -5.14
CA THR A 192 -12.36 -2.34 -6.40
C THR A 192 -11.10 -3.16 -6.20
N ALA A 193 -10.78 -3.53 -4.95
CA ALA A 193 -9.59 -4.29 -4.57
C ALA A 193 -8.29 -3.66 -5.09
N LYS A 194 -8.19 -2.32 -5.06
CA LYS A 194 -6.96 -1.60 -5.42
C LYS A 194 -5.84 -2.01 -4.46
N VAL A 195 -4.74 -2.51 -5.02
CA VAL A 195 -3.65 -3.08 -4.23
C VAL A 195 -3.05 -2.00 -3.31
N PRO A 196 -2.75 -2.30 -2.03
CA PRO A 196 -2.27 -1.26 -1.12
C PRO A 196 -0.98 -0.56 -1.55
N ASP A 197 -0.11 -1.21 -2.32
CA ASP A 197 1.10 -0.58 -2.91
C ASP A 197 0.74 0.53 -3.91
N ASP A 198 -0.28 0.35 -4.74
CA ASP A 198 -0.79 1.41 -5.63
C ASP A 198 -1.38 2.57 -4.83
N VAL A 199 -2.10 2.26 -3.75
CA VAL A 199 -2.70 3.28 -2.87
C VAL A 199 -1.62 4.07 -2.14
N PHE A 200 -0.53 3.42 -1.72
CA PHE A 200 0.64 4.06 -1.14
C PHE A 200 1.20 5.14 -2.07
N HIS A 201 1.34 4.79 -3.35
CA HIS A 201 1.82 5.71 -4.38
C HIS A 201 0.80 6.82 -4.69
N ALA A 202 -0.49 6.49 -4.83
CA ALA A 202 -1.54 7.48 -5.08
C ALA A 202 -1.62 8.55 -3.97
N MET A 203 -1.37 8.16 -2.72
CA MET A 203 -1.29 9.06 -1.57
C MET A 203 0.04 9.83 -1.47
N ASN A 204 0.93 9.72 -2.47
CA ASN A 204 2.25 10.35 -2.52
C ASN A 204 3.15 10.03 -1.30
N LEU A 205 2.97 8.86 -0.69
CA LEU A 205 3.74 8.46 0.49
C LEU A 205 5.19 8.07 0.15
N ASP A 206 5.48 7.75 -1.11
CA ASP A 206 6.82 7.53 -1.66
C ASP A 206 7.73 8.76 -1.54
N LYS A 207 7.14 9.96 -1.42
CA LYS A 207 7.85 11.24 -1.25
C LYS A 207 8.08 11.60 0.22
N ALA A 208 7.42 10.90 1.14
CA ALA A 208 7.62 11.09 2.57
C ALA A 208 8.92 10.41 2.97
N LYS A 209 9.96 11.21 3.26
CA LYS A 209 11.29 10.74 3.68
C LYS A 209 11.25 10.07 5.07
N HIS A 210 12.30 10.24 5.88
CA HIS A 210 12.44 9.59 7.20
C HIS A 210 11.36 9.93 8.25
N THR A 211 10.41 10.84 7.98
CA THR A 211 9.30 11.18 8.89
C THR A 211 7.99 10.49 8.52
N ILE A 212 7.98 9.58 7.53
CA ILE A 212 6.78 8.91 7.01
C ILE A 212 5.92 8.26 8.10
N LEU A 213 6.53 7.58 9.09
CA LEU A 213 5.77 6.89 10.15
C LEU A 213 5.01 7.83 11.10
N ARG A 214 5.32 9.14 11.05
CA ARG A 214 4.60 10.19 11.80
C ARG A 214 3.62 10.96 10.92
N ASN A 215 3.53 10.63 9.62
CA ASN A 215 2.60 11.25 8.70
C ASN A 215 1.17 10.72 8.96
N PRO A 216 0.16 11.57 9.20
CA PRO A 216 -1.23 11.12 9.33
C PRO A 216 -1.73 10.35 8.09
N GLU A 217 -1.25 10.71 6.89
CA GLU A 217 -1.60 10.00 5.65
C GLU A 217 -1.05 8.57 5.63
N PHE A 218 0.14 8.36 6.20
CA PHE A 218 0.67 7.00 6.39
C PHE A 218 -0.20 6.18 7.35
N THR A 219 -0.76 6.82 8.38
CA THR A 219 -1.69 6.15 9.30
C THR A 219 -3.00 5.77 8.61
N ALA A 220 -3.52 6.64 7.73
CA ALA A 220 -4.69 6.34 6.91
C ALA A 220 -4.41 5.18 5.93
N TRP A 221 -3.23 5.16 5.31
CA TRP A 221 -2.81 4.05 4.45
C TRP A 221 -2.62 2.74 5.21
N ALA A 222 -1.99 2.75 6.38
CA ALA A 222 -1.84 1.57 7.22
C ALA A 222 -3.21 0.98 7.61
N LYS A 223 -4.18 1.86 7.94
CA LYS A 223 -5.56 1.45 8.14
C LYS A 223 -6.19 0.86 6.88
N TYR A 224 -5.92 1.42 5.70
CA TYR A 224 -6.39 0.86 4.44
C TYR A 224 -5.85 -0.55 4.20
N VAL A 225 -4.57 -0.81 4.49
CA VAL A 225 -3.97 -2.15 4.40
C VAL A 225 -4.70 -3.13 5.34
N ASP A 226 -5.00 -2.72 6.57
CA ASP A 226 -5.74 -3.55 7.52
C ASP A 226 -7.17 -3.86 7.04
N ASP A 227 -7.89 -2.84 6.55
CA ASP A 227 -9.24 -2.98 6.02
C ASP A 227 -9.24 -3.86 4.74
N PHE A 228 -8.22 -3.73 3.89
CA PHE A 228 -8.00 -4.57 2.70
C PHE A 228 -7.80 -6.04 3.10
N ASN A 229 -6.90 -6.32 4.04
CA ASN A 229 -6.62 -7.68 4.49
C ASN A 229 -7.83 -8.33 5.18
N ALA A 230 -8.62 -7.55 5.92
CA ALA A 230 -9.86 -8.03 6.54
C ALA A 230 -10.90 -8.43 5.48
N LYS A 231 -10.94 -7.71 4.35
CA LYS A 231 -11.88 -7.96 3.26
C LYS A 231 -11.42 -9.03 2.28
N TYR A 232 -10.11 -9.16 2.07
CA TYR A 232 -9.48 -10.08 1.12
C TYR A 232 -8.46 -10.99 1.83
N PRO A 233 -8.89 -11.87 2.77
CA PRO A 233 -7.99 -12.66 3.60
C PRO A 233 -7.15 -13.68 2.82
N GLU A 234 -7.59 -14.09 1.63
CA GLU A 234 -6.87 -15.03 0.75
C GLU A 234 -5.64 -14.39 0.07
N GLN A 235 -5.55 -13.05 0.05
CA GLN A 235 -4.47 -12.30 -0.58
C GLN A 235 -4.01 -11.16 0.33
N PRO A 236 -3.45 -11.47 1.51
CA PRO A 236 -3.03 -10.43 2.45
C PRO A 236 -1.87 -9.62 1.87
N ALA A 237 -2.00 -8.30 1.99
CA ALA A 237 -0.95 -7.35 1.69
C ALA A 237 -0.09 -7.07 2.93
N LEU A 238 1.19 -6.81 2.69
CA LEU A 238 2.16 -6.40 3.69
C LEU A 238 2.51 -4.93 3.49
N MET A 239 2.82 -4.22 4.58
CA MET A 239 3.31 -2.85 4.54
C MET A 239 4.80 -2.79 4.20
N ALA A 240 5.60 -3.73 4.74
CA ALA A 240 7.05 -3.72 4.63
C ALA A 240 7.57 -3.69 3.18
N PRO A 241 7.05 -4.46 2.21
CA PRO A 241 7.55 -4.42 0.83
C PRO A 241 7.43 -3.04 0.16
N ALA A 242 6.36 -2.29 0.42
CA ALA A 242 6.20 -0.94 -0.11
C ALA A 242 7.26 0.01 0.48
N LEU A 243 7.51 -0.09 1.79
CA LEU A 243 8.51 0.71 2.49
C LEU A 243 9.95 0.39 2.04
N ARG A 244 10.27 -0.88 1.79
CA ARG A 244 11.61 -1.33 1.37
C ARG A 244 12.05 -0.81 0.00
N LYS A 245 11.13 -0.28 -0.81
CA LYS A 245 11.47 0.41 -2.06
C LYS A 245 12.16 1.76 -1.81
N HIS A 246 12.01 2.33 -0.62
CA HIS A 246 12.47 3.68 -0.28
C HIS A 246 13.41 3.73 0.93
N PHE A 247 13.41 2.70 1.77
CA PHE A 247 14.21 2.63 3.00
C PHE A 247 14.92 1.28 3.10
N SER A 248 16.17 1.29 3.58
CA SER A 248 16.87 0.07 3.97
C SER A 248 16.23 -0.54 5.22
N ASP A 249 16.43 -1.84 5.44
CA ASP A 249 15.80 -2.53 6.57
C ASP A 249 16.35 -1.98 7.91
N ASP A 250 17.64 -1.64 8.01
CA ASP A 250 18.20 -0.99 9.21
C ASP A 250 17.56 0.37 9.51
N ALA A 251 17.26 1.16 8.47
CA ALA A 251 16.58 2.44 8.62
C ALA A 251 15.14 2.22 9.10
N LEU A 252 14.44 1.22 8.57
CA LEU A 252 13.09 0.88 9.00
C LEU A 252 13.04 0.42 10.46
N PHE A 253 13.96 -0.43 10.91
CA PHE A 253 14.04 -0.83 12.32
C PHE A 253 14.32 0.37 13.24
N LYS A 254 15.27 1.26 12.88
CA LYS A 254 15.54 2.48 13.66
C LYS A 254 14.32 3.40 13.74
N MET A 255 13.68 3.67 12.60
CA MET A 255 12.49 4.54 12.52
C MET A 255 11.32 3.97 13.34
N THR A 256 11.12 2.66 13.31
CA THR A 256 10.05 2.01 14.08
C THR A 256 10.35 1.97 15.58
N ASP A 257 11.60 1.69 15.98
CA ASP A 257 12.03 1.76 17.39
C ASP A 257 11.83 3.16 17.97
N GLU A 258 12.19 4.21 17.24
CA GLU A 258 11.96 5.60 17.66
C GLU A 258 10.47 5.91 17.90
N VAL A 259 9.58 5.41 17.02
CA VAL A 259 8.12 5.56 17.18
C VAL A 259 7.60 4.78 18.39
N ILE A 260 8.10 3.55 18.59
CA ILE A 260 7.71 2.69 19.71
C ILE A 260 8.11 3.31 21.05
N SER A 261 9.35 3.82 21.15
CA SER A 261 9.83 4.49 22.35
C SER A 261 9.15 5.84 22.61
N GLY A 262 8.80 6.58 21.56
CA GLY A 262 8.16 7.90 21.64
C GLY A 262 6.66 7.89 21.97
N GLY A 263 6.03 6.72 22.17
CA GLY A 263 4.61 6.62 22.48
C GLY A 263 3.68 6.85 21.28
N GLY A 264 4.20 6.79 20.05
CA GLY A 264 3.42 6.93 18.81
C GLY A 264 2.59 5.69 18.46
N SER A 265 2.29 5.48 17.17
CA SER A 265 1.52 4.32 16.66
C SER A 265 2.30 3.00 16.84
N LYS A 266 2.39 2.52 18.08
CA LYS A 266 3.17 1.33 18.45
C LYS A 266 2.74 0.11 17.66
N SER A 267 1.43 -0.07 17.42
CA SER A 267 0.90 -1.22 16.70
C SER A 267 1.39 -1.28 15.25
N VAL A 268 1.36 -0.16 14.52
CA VAL A 268 1.82 -0.10 13.12
C VAL A 268 3.32 -0.31 13.05
N ALA A 269 4.09 0.34 13.92
CA ALA A 269 5.54 0.19 13.97
C ALA A 269 5.96 -1.27 14.27
N THR A 270 5.35 -1.90 15.28
CA THR A 270 5.60 -3.31 15.60
C THR A 270 5.21 -4.24 14.45
N LYS A 271 4.06 -4.01 13.81
CA LYS A 271 3.64 -4.80 12.63
C LYS A 271 4.67 -4.73 11.50
N ILE A 272 5.24 -3.55 11.21
CA ILE A 272 6.29 -3.42 10.20
C ILE A 272 7.54 -4.24 10.59
N GLN A 273 7.96 -4.19 11.85
CA GLN A 273 9.10 -4.99 12.33
C GLN A 273 8.84 -6.51 12.22
N ASP A 274 7.64 -6.96 12.60
CA ASP A 274 7.24 -8.36 12.49
C ASP A 274 7.22 -8.83 11.03
N GLU A 275 6.65 -8.03 10.12
CA GLU A 275 6.64 -8.31 8.68
C GLU A 275 8.06 -8.40 8.10
N LEU A 276 8.99 -7.51 8.51
CA LEU A 276 10.39 -7.58 8.10
C LEU A 276 11.07 -8.88 8.55
N ILE A 277 10.86 -9.27 9.81
CA ILE A 277 11.38 -10.51 10.39
C ILE A 277 10.83 -11.72 9.65
N ASP A 278 9.53 -11.77 9.37
CA ASP A 278 8.89 -12.86 8.64
C ASP A 278 9.38 -12.97 7.20
N LEU A 279 9.59 -11.84 6.52
CA LEU A 279 10.19 -11.79 5.19
C LEU A 279 11.63 -12.32 5.21
N TRP A 280 12.42 -11.95 6.21
CA TRP A 280 13.78 -12.47 6.37
C TRP A 280 13.80 -13.98 6.66
N LEU A 281 12.93 -14.47 7.53
CA LEU A 281 12.81 -15.91 7.81
C LEU A 281 12.35 -16.69 6.58
N SER A 282 11.40 -16.15 5.81
CA SER A 282 10.85 -16.81 4.62
C SER A 282 11.84 -16.86 3.46
N SER A 283 12.69 -15.83 3.34
CA SER A 283 13.80 -15.79 2.37
C SER A 283 15.05 -16.55 2.83
N LYS A 284 15.01 -17.20 4.01
CA LYS A 284 16.17 -17.86 4.63
C LYS A 284 17.41 -16.95 4.71
N LYS A 285 17.23 -15.68 5.05
CA LYS A 285 18.35 -14.78 5.30
C LYS A 285 19.16 -15.32 6.47
N THR A 286 20.44 -15.59 6.28
CA THR A 286 21.24 -16.14 7.37
C THR A 286 21.44 -15.10 8.47
N PRO A 287 21.71 -15.50 9.73
CA PRO A 287 21.99 -14.56 10.79
C PRO A 287 23.17 -13.62 10.50
N ASP A 288 24.21 -14.05 9.78
CA ASP A 288 25.32 -13.20 9.34
C ASP A 288 24.88 -12.17 8.28
N ASP A 289 24.06 -12.55 7.29
CA ASP A 289 23.49 -11.60 6.33
C ASP A 289 22.57 -10.59 7.04
N ALA A 290 21.73 -11.04 7.96
CA ALA A 290 20.85 -10.17 8.76
C ALA A 290 21.63 -9.19 9.63
N LEU A 291 22.80 -9.60 10.15
CA LEU A 291 23.70 -8.72 10.90
C LEU A 291 24.22 -7.59 10.00
N VAL A 292 24.64 -7.91 8.78
CA VAL A 292 25.10 -6.92 7.80
C VAL A 292 23.96 -5.99 7.38
N GLU A 293 22.77 -6.55 7.12
CA GLU A 293 21.57 -5.81 6.71
C GLU A 293 21.11 -4.80 7.78
N LEU A 294 21.31 -5.09 9.07
CA LEU A 294 21.06 -4.15 10.18
C LEU A 294 22.14 -3.07 10.33
N GLY A 295 23.13 -3.03 9.43
CA GLY A 295 24.27 -2.13 9.52
C GLY A 295 25.24 -2.47 10.66
N LEU A 296 25.09 -3.64 11.29
CA LEU A 296 25.89 -4.08 12.42
C LEU A 296 27.24 -4.66 11.97
N GLY A 297 27.38 -5.11 10.72
CA GLY A 297 28.60 -5.71 10.17
C GLY A 297 29.86 -4.82 10.05
N ARG A 298 29.84 -3.54 10.49
CA ARG A 298 30.96 -2.59 10.26
C ARG A 298 31.89 -2.41 11.45
N THR A 299 31.38 -2.37 12.67
CA THR A 299 32.16 -2.03 13.88
C THR A 299 31.88 -3.02 15.00
N VAL A 300 32.78 -3.99 15.15
CA VAL A 300 32.65 -5.06 16.17
C VAL A 300 32.72 -4.51 17.61
N ASP A 301 33.50 -3.45 17.85
CA ASP A 301 33.81 -2.96 19.20
C ASP A 301 32.67 -2.22 19.91
N THR A 302 31.65 -1.78 19.17
CA THR A 302 30.44 -1.07 19.67
C THR A 302 29.16 -1.78 19.23
N LEU A 303 29.30 -2.99 18.67
CA LEU A 303 28.20 -3.77 18.10
C LEU A 303 27.05 -3.97 19.10
N MET A 304 27.40 -4.38 20.32
CA MET A 304 26.45 -4.69 21.40
C MET A 304 25.83 -3.46 22.05
N GLU A 305 26.37 -2.27 21.78
CA GLU A 305 25.80 -1.00 22.24
C GLU A 305 24.63 -0.56 21.34
N SER A 306 24.54 -1.10 20.12
CA SER A 306 23.46 -0.80 19.19
C SER A 306 22.13 -1.41 19.67
N PRO A 307 21.03 -0.64 19.70
CA PRO A 307 19.71 -1.18 20.04
C PRO A 307 19.26 -2.28 19.07
N LEU A 308 19.74 -2.23 17.82
CA LEU A 308 19.46 -3.25 16.79
C LEU A 308 20.11 -4.61 17.09
N PHE A 309 21.09 -4.67 17.99
CA PHE A 309 21.74 -5.93 18.36
C PHE A 309 20.76 -6.89 19.02
N ASN A 310 19.85 -6.39 19.84
CA ASN A 310 18.80 -7.21 20.47
C ASN A 310 17.80 -7.74 19.43
N THR A 311 17.46 -6.93 18.42
CA THR A 311 16.63 -7.36 17.29
C THR A 311 17.31 -8.49 16.53
N TRP A 312 18.61 -8.34 16.25
CA TRP A 312 19.40 -9.37 15.59
C TRP A 312 19.51 -10.68 16.41
N LEU A 313 19.70 -10.60 17.73
CA LEU A 313 19.72 -11.79 18.60
C LEU A 313 18.39 -12.55 18.60
N LYS A 314 17.27 -11.83 18.67
CA LYS A 314 15.92 -12.41 18.57
C LYS A 314 15.72 -13.09 17.21
N TYR A 315 16.12 -12.41 16.13
CA TYR A 315 16.06 -12.96 14.78
C TYR A 315 16.86 -14.26 14.66
N THR A 316 18.11 -14.26 15.14
CA THR A 316 19.00 -15.44 15.11
C THR A 316 18.40 -16.62 15.86
N THR A 317 17.75 -16.36 17.00
CA THR A 317 17.06 -17.38 17.79
C THR A 317 15.85 -17.95 17.04
N ALA A 318 15.04 -17.08 16.41
CA ALA A 318 13.91 -17.50 15.58
C ALA A 318 14.37 -18.31 14.35
N TYR A 319 15.46 -17.88 13.70
CA TYR A 319 16.08 -18.59 12.58
C TYR A 319 16.53 -20.00 12.99
N SER A 320 17.30 -20.11 14.07
CA SER A 320 17.78 -21.40 14.59
C SER A 320 16.64 -22.34 14.97
N THR A 321 15.55 -21.81 15.52
CA THR A 321 14.35 -22.59 15.86
C THR A 321 13.64 -23.10 14.61
N LYS A 322 13.54 -22.27 13.56
CA LYS A 322 12.89 -22.62 12.29
C LYS A 322 13.74 -23.56 11.43
N TYR A 323 15.06 -23.44 11.49
CA TYR A 323 16.03 -24.18 10.68
C TYR A 323 17.08 -24.89 11.55
N PRO A 324 16.70 -25.88 12.38
CA PRO A 324 17.59 -26.51 13.35
C PRO A 324 18.77 -27.27 12.72
N GLN A 325 18.63 -27.67 11.45
CA GLN A 325 19.69 -28.35 10.70
C GLN A 325 20.78 -27.40 10.19
N GLU A 326 20.48 -26.10 10.11
CA GLU A 326 21.41 -25.08 9.62
C GLU A 326 22.23 -24.44 10.75
N LYS A 327 22.13 -24.98 11.98
CA LYS A 327 22.88 -24.63 13.21
C LYS A 327 23.58 -23.27 13.10
N SER A 328 22.78 -22.20 13.25
CA SER A 328 23.26 -20.83 13.10
C SER A 328 23.13 -20.09 14.42
N THR A 329 24.06 -20.36 15.32
CA THR A 329 24.14 -19.63 16.60
C THR A 329 24.60 -18.19 16.38
N ALA A 330 24.29 -17.31 17.33
CA ALA A 330 24.74 -15.92 17.29
C ALA A 330 26.28 -15.82 17.22
N ILE A 331 26.99 -16.68 17.97
CA ILE A 331 28.46 -16.68 17.95
C ILE A 331 29.00 -17.08 16.59
N GLU A 332 28.49 -18.16 15.98
CA GLU A 332 29.00 -18.59 14.68
C GLU A 332 28.78 -17.53 13.60
N ALA A 333 27.64 -16.85 13.63
CA ALA A 333 27.35 -15.73 12.72
C ALA A 333 28.31 -14.54 12.94
N LEU A 334 28.61 -14.20 14.19
CA LEU A 334 29.60 -13.17 14.53
C LEU A 334 31.01 -13.57 14.06
N THR A 335 31.41 -14.82 14.29
CA THR A 335 32.71 -15.36 13.84
C THR A 335 32.83 -15.32 12.33
N ARG A 336 31.78 -15.73 11.59
CA ARG A 336 31.76 -15.66 10.11
C ARG A 336 31.89 -14.23 9.60
N THR A 337 31.29 -13.27 10.28
CA THR A 337 31.31 -11.86 9.87
C THR A 337 32.62 -11.15 10.23
N PHE A 338 33.16 -11.40 11.43
CA PHE A 338 34.22 -10.56 12.01
C PHE A 338 35.56 -11.25 12.24
N ASP A 339 35.64 -12.58 12.15
CA ASP A 339 36.70 -13.46 12.64
C ASP A 339 36.71 -13.70 14.17
N ASP A 340 37.24 -14.87 14.57
CA ASP A 340 37.25 -15.33 15.96
C ASP A 340 38.02 -14.39 16.91
N ILE A 341 39.15 -13.86 16.45
CA ILE A 341 40.02 -13.00 17.28
C ILE A 341 39.29 -11.72 17.63
N LYS A 342 38.59 -11.10 16.66
CA LYS A 342 37.80 -9.90 16.88
C LYS A 342 36.59 -10.18 17.78
N VAL A 343 35.91 -11.32 17.60
CA VAL A 343 34.76 -11.70 18.45
C VAL A 343 35.16 -11.89 19.90
N VAL A 344 36.27 -12.60 20.17
CA VAL A 344 36.78 -12.79 21.54
C VAL A 344 37.13 -11.45 22.19
N ARG A 345 37.80 -10.56 21.48
CA ARG A 345 38.14 -9.22 21.99
C ARG A 345 36.90 -8.39 22.30
N MET A 346 35.90 -8.40 21.41
CA MET A 346 34.62 -7.73 21.61
C MET A 346 33.93 -8.24 22.87
N LEU A 347 33.83 -9.57 23.06
CA LEU A 347 33.20 -10.15 24.25
C LEU A 347 33.94 -9.78 25.55
N GLN A 348 35.27 -9.78 25.52
CA GLN A 348 36.09 -9.35 26.66
C GLN A 348 35.81 -7.88 27.02
N LYS A 349 35.78 -6.99 26.02
CA LYS A 349 35.47 -5.57 26.22
C LYS A 349 34.04 -5.38 26.73
N ALA A 350 33.05 -6.03 26.11
CA ALA A 350 31.64 -5.91 26.47
C ALA A 350 31.34 -6.42 27.90
N LYS A 351 32.17 -7.31 28.47
CA LYS A 351 32.06 -7.71 29.89
C LYS A 351 32.48 -6.62 30.87
N THR A 352 33.28 -5.65 30.44
CA THR A 352 33.75 -4.54 31.29
C THR A 352 32.70 -3.43 31.44
N THR A 353 31.82 -3.26 30.46
CA THR A 353 30.72 -2.28 30.45
C THR A 353 29.46 -2.85 31.09
N ASP A 354 28.83 -2.13 32.02
CA ASP A 354 27.65 -2.61 32.78
C ASP A 354 26.48 -2.98 31.85
N GLU A 355 26.21 -2.15 30.84
CA GLU A 355 25.09 -2.27 29.91
C GLU A 355 25.18 -3.54 29.04
N THR A 356 26.38 -3.94 28.63
CA THR A 356 26.60 -5.06 27.71
C THR A 356 27.04 -6.35 28.40
N ARG A 357 27.39 -6.29 29.70
CA ARG A 357 27.98 -7.42 30.44
C ARG A 357 27.11 -8.67 30.44
N SER A 358 25.80 -8.50 30.63
CA SER A 358 24.87 -9.64 30.71
C SER A 358 24.83 -10.41 29.39
N ILE A 359 24.65 -9.68 28.28
CA ILE A 359 24.58 -10.25 26.93
C ILE A 359 25.92 -10.90 26.55
N ALA A 360 27.05 -10.26 26.87
CA ALA A 360 28.37 -10.80 26.59
C ALA A 360 28.61 -12.14 27.32
N LYS A 361 28.19 -12.27 28.58
CA LYS A 361 28.28 -13.53 29.33
C LYS A 361 27.38 -14.62 28.74
N GLN A 362 26.17 -14.28 28.29
CA GLN A 362 25.27 -15.24 27.65
C GLN A 362 25.85 -15.79 26.35
N LEU A 363 26.42 -14.92 25.51
CA LEU A 363 27.06 -15.30 24.26
C LEU A 363 28.31 -16.16 24.47
N GLU A 364 29.13 -15.83 25.48
CA GLU A 364 30.30 -16.65 25.85
C GLU A 364 29.91 -18.02 26.39
N SER A 365 28.87 -18.11 27.23
CA SER A 365 28.38 -19.40 27.72
C SER A 365 27.81 -20.29 26.61
N ALA A 366 27.36 -19.72 25.48
CA ALA A 366 26.87 -20.46 24.33
C ALA A 366 28.00 -21.00 23.42
N GLN A 367 29.26 -20.66 23.68
CA GLN A 367 30.45 -21.23 23.01
C GLN A 367 30.94 -22.54 23.63
N LEU A 368 30.59 -22.79 24.90
CA LEU A 368 31.00 -23.96 25.69
C LEU A 368 29.94 -25.05 25.63
#